data_AF-R5KD56-F1
#
_entry.id   AF-R5KD56-F1
#
_cell.length_a   1.000
_cell.length_b   1.000
_cell.length_c   1.000
_cell.angle_alpha   90.00
_cell.angle_beta   90.00
_cell.angle_gamma   90.00
#
_symmetry.space_group_name_H-M   'P 1'
#
loop_
_entity.id
_entity.type
_entity.pdbx_description
1 polymer ?
#
loop_
_entity_poly.entity_id
_entity_poly.type
_entity_poly.pdbx_seq_one_letter_code
_entity_poly.pdbx_strand_id
1 'polypeptide(L)' 'MIVISTREFRANQTKFLDMARNGEDVILKSRSSGSFKLIPVETEDTIVSKRDLRHYP' A
#
# COMPACT_ATOMS: atom_id res chain seq x y z
N MET A 1 -11.17 6.20 -2.24
CA MET A 1 -10.68 5.11 -1.36
C MET A 1 -11.51 3.86 -1.57
N ILE A 2 -10.88 2.76 -1.98
CA ILE A 2 -11.50 1.42 -2.10
C ILE A 2 -10.87 0.48 -1.07
N VAL A 3 -11.69 -0.32 -0.39
CA VAL A 3 -11.23 -1.32 0.58
C VAL A 3 -11.50 -2.70 0.02
N ILE A 4 -10.44 -3.49 -0.19
CA ILE A 4 -10.51 -4.82 -0.81
C ILE A 4 -10.03 -5.89 0.16
N SER A 5 -10.59 -7.09 0.06
CA SER A 5 -10.06 -8.24 0.77
C SER A 5 -8.81 -8.81 0.09
N THR A 6 -8.03 -9.58 0.84
CA THR A 6 -6.93 -10.40 0.29
C THR A 6 -7.38 -11.36 -0.80
N ARG A 7 -8.61 -11.88 -0.73
CA ARG A 7 -9.17 -12.75 -1.77
C ARG A 7 -9.42 -11.99 -3.06
N GLU A 8 -10.02 -10.82 -3.00
CA GLU A 8 -10.26 -9.98 -4.18
C GLU A 8 -8.96 -9.55 -4.82
N PHE A 9 -7.99 -9.12 -4.00
CA PHE A 9 -6.66 -8.73 -4.46
C PHE A 9 -5.97 -9.85 -5.24
N ARG A 10 -5.98 -11.08 -4.72
CA ARG A 10 -5.38 -12.24 -5.42
C ARG A 10 -6.08 -12.54 -6.76
N ALA A 11 -7.39 -12.34 -6.83
CA ALA A 11 -8.16 -12.60 -8.05
C ALA A 11 -8.00 -11.50 -9.11
N ASN A 12 -7.66 -10.27 -8.72
CA ASN A 12 -7.61 -9.11 -9.62
C ASN A 12 -6.36 -8.23 -9.38
N GLN A 13 -5.20 -8.85 -9.16
CA GLN A 13 -3.99 -8.18 -8.67
C GLN A 13 -3.59 -6.98 -9.54
N THR A 14 -3.46 -7.18 -10.86
CA THR A 14 -3.04 -6.13 -11.80
C THR A 14 -3.98 -4.92 -11.77
N LYS A 15 -5.29 -5.16 -11.77
CA LYS A 15 -6.30 -4.08 -11.70
C LYS A 15 -6.07 -3.18 -10.48
N PHE A 16 -5.85 -3.76 -9.31
CA PHE A 16 -5.69 -2.96 -8.08
C PHE A 16 -4.32 -2.27 -7.98
N LEU A 17 -3.28 -2.87 -8.57
CA LEU A 17 -1.98 -2.20 -8.69
C LEU A 17 -2.05 -1.02 -9.67
N ASP A 18 -2.76 -1.18 -10.80
CA ASP A 18 -2.97 -0.10 -11.78
C ASP A 18 -3.75 1.06 -11.16
N MET A 19 -4.82 0.77 -10.39
CA MET A 19 -5.56 1.79 -9.64
C MET A 19 -4.63 2.57 -8.69
N ALA A 20 -3.81 1.86 -7.91
CA ALA A 20 -2.86 2.50 -7.00
C ALA A 20 -1.80 3.34 -7.77
N ARG A 21 -1.27 2.83 -8.88
CA ARG A 21 -0.34 3.57 -9.76
C ARG A 21 -0.98 4.83 -10.35
N ASN A 22 -2.28 4.80 -10.63
CA ASN A 22 -3.04 5.96 -11.14
C ASN A 22 -3.45 6.94 -10.03
N GLY A 23 -2.96 6.76 -8.79
CA GLY A 23 -3.20 7.67 -7.67
C GLY A 23 -4.46 7.37 -6.85
N GLU A 24 -5.14 6.25 -7.09
CA GLU A 24 -6.31 5.87 -6.30
C GLU A 24 -5.92 5.27 -4.95
N ASP A 25 -6.60 5.69 -3.87
CA ASP A 25 -6.42 5.10 -2.55
C ASP A 25 -6.98 3.67 -2.47
N VAL A 26 -6.11 2.67 -2.49
CA VAL A 26 -6.48 1.25 -2.33
C VAL A 26 -6.01 0.72 -0.97
N ILE A 27 -6.95 0.21 -0.16
CA ILE A 27 -6.68 -0.41 1.14
C ILE A 27 -6.96 -1.92 1.05
N LEU A 28 -5.93 -2.72 1.29
CA LEU A 28 -6.03 -4.16 1.41
C LEU A 28 -6.29 -4.56 2.86
N LYS A 29 -7.43 -5.21 3.13
CA LYS A 29 -7.81 -5.70 4.45
C LYS A 29 -7.61 -7.21 4.57
N SER A 30 -6.68 -7.62 5.41
CA SER A 30 -6.48 -9.01 5.86
C SER A 30 -7.22 -9.25 7.19
N ARG A 31 -7.79 -10.44 7.35
CA ARG A 31 -8.44 -10.82 8.63
C ARG A 31 -7.43 -11.04 9.75
N SER A 32 -6.26 -11.62 9.46
CA SER A 32 -5.24 -11.97 10.45
C SER A 32 -4.09 -10.97 10.53
N SER A 33 -3.87 -10.18 9.47
CA SER A 33 -2.66 -9.34 9.33
C SER A 33 -2.96 -7.84 9.37
N GLY A 34 -4.22 -7.45 9.62
CA GLY A 34 -4.62 -6.04 9.64
C GLY A 34 -4.83 -5.45 8.24
N SER A 35 -4.68 -4.13 8.14
CA SER A 35 -4.94 -3.38 6.90
C SER A 35 -3.66 -2.75 6.35
N PHE A 36 -3.52 -2.76 5.03
CA PHE A 36 -2.36 -2.23 4.30
C PHE A 36 -2.85 -1.24 3.26
N LYS A 37 -2.07 -0.19 3.00
CA LYS A 37 -2.30 0.70 1.85
C LYS A 37 -1.39 0.27 0.71
N LEU A 38 -1.93 0.15 -0.50
CA LEU A 38 -1.10 0.01 -1.70
C LEU A 38 -0.62 1.40 -2.12
N ILE A 39 0.69 1.56 -2.22
CA ILE A 39 1.33 2.80 -2.66
C ILE A 39 2.43 2.36 -3.64
N PRO A 40 2.44 2.89 -4.87
CA PRO A 40 3.57 2.67 -5.78
C PRO A 40 4.82 3.29 -5.15
N VAL A 41 5.99 2.68 -5.41
CA VAL A 41 7.27 3.25 -5.01
C VAL A 41 7.93 3.77 -6.28
N GLU A 42 8.14 5.07 -6.35
CA GLU A 42 8.83 5.77 -7.43
C GLU A 42 10.32 5.94 -7.11
N THR A 43 11.13 6.22 -8.13
CA THR A 43 12.60 6.32 -7.98
C THR A 43 13.07 7.41 -7.01
N GLU A 44 12.28 8.46 -6.85
CA GLU A 44 12.57 9.59 -5.96
C GLU A 44 12.05 9.35 -4.53
N ASP A 45 11.31 8.27 -4.29
CA ASP A 45 10.75 7.99 -2.98
C ASP A 45 11.83 7.56 -1.99
N THR A 46 11.86 8.23 -0.84
CA THR A 46 12.68 7.81 0.30
C THR A 46 11.81 7.03 1.29
N ILE A 47 12.06 5.72 1.43
CA ILE A 47 11.37 4.89 2.41
C ILE A 47 12.05 5.08 3.77
N VAL A 48 11.40 5.85 4.65
CA VAL A 48 11.91 6.15 5.99
C VAL A 48 11.08 5.38 7.03
N SER A 49 11.75 4.63 7.90
CA SER A 49 11.10 4.01 9.05
C SER A 49 10.99 5.01 10.22
N LYS A 50 10.06 4.75 11.15
CA LYS A 50 9.97 5.55 12.39
C LYS A 50 11.26 5.56 13.21
N ARG A 51 12.14 4.57 13.04
CA ARG A 51 13.43 4.52 13.73
C ARG A 51 14.39 5.55 13.14
N ASP A 52 14.40 5.69 11.82
CA ASP A 52 15.29 6.60 11.10
C ASP A 52 14.99 8.07 11.46
N LEU A 53 13.72 8.39 11.74
CA LEU A 53 13.29 9.72 12.20
C LEU A 53 13.65 10.03 13.67
N ARG A 54 13.95 9.03 14.50
CA ARG A 54 14.25 9.22 15.94
C ARG A 54 15.71 9.55 16.23
N HIS A 55 16.57 9.58 15.21
CA HIS A 55 18.00 9.89 15.34
C HIS A 55 18.39 11.16 14.61
N TYR A 56 17.41 11.98 14.23
CA TYR A 56 17.67 13.36 13.83
C TYR A 56 17.78 14.23 15.10
N PRO A 57 18.90 14.96 15.31
CA PRO A 57 19.08 15.86 16.46
C PRO A 57 18.07 17.02 16.46
#